data_AF-A0A699K5C6-F1
#
_entry.id   AF-A0A699K5C6-F1
#
_cell.length_a   1.000
_cell.length_b   1.000
_cell.length_c   1.000
_cell.angle_alpha   90.00
_cell.angle_beta   90.00
_cell.angle_gamma   90.00
#
_symmetry.space_group_name_H-M   'P 1'
#
loop_
_entity.id
_entity.type
_entity.pdbx_description
1 polymer ?
#
loop_
_entity_poly.entity_id
_entity_poly.type
_entity_poly.pdbx_seq_one_letter_code
_entity_poly.pdbx_strand_id
1 'polypeptide(L)' 'IKKFPGQTEPTLSAEVELISTIAEKKSWTRPPIQMEFQVPMFTASGLRVRFLKVWEKSSYNTVEWVRYITKAGSYEIRC' A
#
# COMPACT_ATOMS: atom_id res chain seq x y z
N ILE A 1 0.07 1.21 -11.28
CA ILE A 1 0.64 -0.07 -11.79
C ILE A 1 -0.22 -1.23 -11.27
N LYS A 2 -0.77 -2.10 -12.14
CA LYS A 2 -1.72 -3.16 -11.70
C LYS A 2 -1.07 -4.30 -10.90
N LYS A 3 0.16 -4.67 -11.26
CA LYS A 3 0.96 -5.70 -10.58
C LYS A 3 2.38 -5.19 -10.43
N PHE A 4 2.93 -5.30 -9.23
CA PHE A 4 4.28 -4.86 -8.91
C PHE A 4 4.98 -6.03 -8.18
N PRO A 5 5.73 -6.87 -8.89
CA PRO A 5 6.48 -7.96 -8.28
C PRO A 5 7.54 -7.41 -7.30
N GLY A 6 7.86 -8.18 -6.26
CA GLY A 6 9.00 -7.85 -5.41
C GLY A 6 10.32 -7.87 -6.20
N GLN A 7 11.34 -7.17 -5.70
CA GLN A 7 12.67 -7.10 -6.33
C GLN A 7 12.69 -6.50 -7.75
N THR A 8 11.70 -5.66 -8.09
CA THR A 8 11.68 -4.93 -9.36
C THR A 8 11.76 -3.43 -9.13
N GLU A 9 12.42 -2.72 -10.05
CA GLU A 9 12.60 -1.28 -10.03
C GLU A 9 12.02 -0.65 -11.31
N PRO A 10 10.78 -0.13 -11.28
CA PRO A 10 10.23 0.67 -12.36
C PRO A 10 10.50 2.16 -12.15
N THR A 11 10.76 2.88 -13.25
CA THR A 11 11.00 4.33 -13.26
C THR A 11 9.88 5.04 -14.02
N LEU A 12 9.48 6.23 -13.53
CA LEU A 12 8.55 7.13 -14.20
C LEU A 12 9.25 8.48 -14.40
N SER A 13 9.28 8.95 -15.65
CA SER A 13 9.78 10.27 -16.01
C SER A 13 8.64 11.08 -16.64
N ALA A 14 8.52 12.34 -16.26
CA ALA A 14 7.50 13.25 -16.78
C ALA A 14 8.12 14.64 -16.99
N GLU A 15 7.72 15.28 -18.08
CA GLU A 15 8.07 16.67 -18.39
C GLU A 15 6.78 17.50 -18.36
N VAL A 16 6.86 18.71 -17.80
CA VAL A 16 5.72 19.60 -17.64
C VAL A 16 6.08 20.96 -18.21
N GLU A 17 5.41 21.37 -19.28
CA GLU A 17 5.53 22.71 -19.84
C GLU A 17 4.68 23.69 -19.04
N LEU A 18 5.29 24.80 -18.63
CA LEU A 18 4.61 25.85 -17.86
C LEU A 18 4.15 26.98 -18.79
N ILE A 19 2.92 27.47 -18.57
CA ILE A 19 2.37 28.59 -19.32
C ILE A 19 2.78 29.90 -18.62
N SER A 20 3.31 30.85 -19.39
CA SER A 20 3.86 32.12 -18.89
C SER A 20 2.83 33.18 -18.47
N THR A 21 1.53 32.98 -18.75
CA THR A 21 0.47 33.99 -18.60
C THR A 21 -0.17 34.06 -17.21
N ILE A 22 0.32 33.32 -16.22
CA ILE A 22 -0.23 33.39 -14.86
C ILE A 22 0.24 34.70 -14.20
N ALA A 23 -0.66 35.67 -14.08
CA ALA A 23 -0.40 36.99 -13.48
C ALA A 23 0.07 36.92 -12.01
N GLU A 24 -0.25 35.82 -11.32
CA GLU A 24 0.20 35.55 -9.95
C GLU A 24 1.28 34.45 -9.95
N LYS A 25 2.54 34.84 -9.69
CA LYS A 25 3.66 33.91 -9.45
C LYS A 25 3.52 33.24 -8.08
N LYS A 26 2.44 32.50 -7.84
CA LYS A 26 2.34 31.68 -6.63
C LYS A 26 3.35 30.54 -6.72
N SER A 27 4.23 30.45 -5.73
CA SER A 27 5.20 29.36 -5.65
C SER A 27 4.48 28.02 -5.53
N TRP A 28 4.87 27.04 -6.34
CA TRP A 28 4.32 25.69 -6.26
C TRP A 28 4.78 25.03 -4.96
N THR A 29 3.83 24.56 -4.16
CA THR A 29 4.07 24.02 -2.82
C THR A 29 4.56 22.56 -2.81
N ARG A 30 4.99 22.01 -3.97
CA ARG A 30 5.54 20.64 -4.13
C ARG A 30 4.89 19.62 -3.18
N PRO A 31 3.61 19.27 -3.40
CA PRO A 31 2.93 18.31 -2.54
C PRO A 31 3.66 16.96 -2.55
N PRO A 32 3.60 16.19 -1.45
CA PRO A 32 4.20 14.87 -1.41
C PRO A 32 3.59 13.94 -2.44
N ILE A 33 4.41 12.99 -2.92
CA ILE A 33 3.96 11.88 -3.74
C ILE A 33 3.40 10.81 -2.82
N GLN A 34 2.11 10.50 -2.97
CA GLN A 34 1.42 9.47 -2.20
C GLN A 34 1.47 8.13 -2.94
N MET A 35 1.61 7.02 -2.19
CA MET A 35 1.60 5.67 -2.74
C MET A 35 0.51 4.80 -2.12
N GLU A 36 -0.29 4.17 -2.96
CA GLU A 36 -1.26 3.16 -2.56
C GLU A 36 -0.86 1.78 -3.09
N PHE A 37 -0.80 0.79 -2.21
CA PHE A 37 -0.50 -0.60 -2.59
C PHE A 37 -1.10 -1.59 -1.62
N GLN A 38 -1.18 -2.85 -2.07
CA GLN A 38 -1.50 -4.00 -1.24
C GLN A 38 -0.54 -5.15 -1.54
N VAL A 39 -0.03 -5.79 -0.49
CA VAL A 39 0.81 -6.98 -0.58
C VAL A 39 0.04 -8.15 0.05
N PRO A 40 -0.51 -9.05 -0.78
CA PRO A 40 -1.22 -10.23 -0.28
C PRO A 40 -0.22 -11.25 0.31
N MET A 41 -0.68 -12.01 1.31
CA MET A 41 0.09 -13.08 1.96
C MET A 41 1.42 -12.61 2.58
N PHE A 42 1.52 -11.32 2.90
CA PHE A 42 2.69 -10.70 3.54
C PHE A 42 2.26 -9.87 4.75
N THR A 43 3.10 -9.87 5.78
CA THR A 43 2.88 -9.12 7.02
C THR A 43 4.08 -8.23 7.33
N ALA A 44 3.94 -6.92 7.13
CA ALA A 44 5.00 -5.96 7.42
C ALA A 44 5.38 -5.88 8.91
N SER A 45 4.43 -6.12 9.82
CA SER A 45 4.68 -6.10 11.27
C SER A 45 5.32 -7.38 11.82
N GLY A 46 5.44 -8.44 11.01
CA GLY A 46 5.86 -9.77 11.48
C GLY A 46 4.81 -10.52 12.30
N LEU A 47 3.58 -10.00 12.43
CA LEU A 47 2.48 -10.69 13.13
C LEU A 47 2.18 -12.05 12.48
N ARG A 48 2.12 -13.09 13.31
CA ARG A 48 1.74 -14.44 12.89
C ARG A 48 0.75 -15.04 13.89
N VAL A 49 -0.44 -15.38 13.40
CA VAL A 49 -1.42 -16.18 14.12
C VAL A 49 -0.85 -17.59 14.30
N ARG A 50 -0.63 -18.01 15.56
CA ARG A 50 -0.15 -19.36 15.89
C ARG A 50 -1.29 -20.34 16.14
N PHE A 51 -2.35 -19.86 16.78
CA PHE A 51 -3.50 -20.66 17.17
C PHE A 51 -4.78 -19.87 16.91
N LEU A 52 -5.75 -20.52 16.31
CA LEU A 52 -7.16 -20.13 16.32
C LEU A 52 -7.85 -21.27 17.09
N LYS A 53 -8.63 -20.94 18.12
CA LYS A 53 -9.27 -21.95 18.98
C LYS A 53 -10.76 -21.74 18.93
N VAL A 54 -11.46 -22.67 18.29
CA VAL A 54 -12.92 -22.71 18.28
C VAL A 54 -13.41 -23.65 19.38
N TRP A 55 -14.32 -23.16 20.22
CA TRP A 55 -15.01 -23.97 21.23
C TRP A 55 -16.44 -24.21 20.77
N GLU A 56 -16.79 -25.49 20.57
CA GLU A 56 -18.09 -25.89 20.06
C GLU A 56 -18.64 -27.05 20.91
N LYS A 57 -19.96 -27.05 21.15
CA LYS A 57 -20.67 -28.03 21.99
C LYS A 57 -21.20 -29.21 21.19
N SER A 58 -21.57 -28.99 19.94
CA SER A 58 -21.92 -30.06 18.99
C SER A 58 -20.65 -30.47 18.27
N SER A 59 -20.10 -31.65 18.54
CA SER A 59 -18.78 -32.17 18.11
C SER A 59 -18.50 -32.22 16.59
N TYR A 60 -18.71 -31.14 15.82
CA TYR A 60 -18.35 -31.02 14.41
C TYR A 60 -16.97 -30.38 14.24
N ASN A 61 -16.28 -30.79 13.18
CA ASN A 61 -14.96 -30.25 12.85
C ASN A 61 -15.12 -28.89 12.14
N THR A 62 -14.43 -27.88 12.65
CA THR A 62 -14.38 -26.54 12.05
C THR A 62 -13.15 -26.39 11.17
N VAL A 63 -13.31 -25.67 10.05
CA VAL A 63 -12.19 -25.29 9.17
C VAL A 63 -11.84 -23.84 9.43
N GLU A 64 -10.57 -23.58 9.70
CA GLU A 64 -10.07 -22.26 10.08
C GLU A 64 -9.20 -21.69 8.96
N TRP A 65 -9.44 -20.44 8.57
CA TRP A 65 -8.68 -19.76 7.52
C TRP A 65 -8.11 -18.44 8.02
N VAL A 66 -6.87 -18.15 7.64
CA VAL A 66 -6.21 -16.87 7.92
C VAL A 66 -5.65 -16.33 6.60
N ARG A 67 -5.87 -15.04 6.36
CA ARG A 67 -5.26 -14.32 5.23
C ARG A 67 -4.57 -13.06 5.75
N TYR A 68 -3.31 -12.90 5.37
CA TYR A 68 -2.55 -11.68 5.62
C TYR A 68 -2.63 -10.76 4.40
N ILE A 69 -2.85 -9.47 4.66
CA ILE A 69 -2.82 -8.42 3.65
C ILE A 69 -2.16 -7.20 4.29
N THR A 70 -1.04 -6.77 3.73
CA THR A 70 -0.45 -5.48 4.07
C THR A 70 -0.98 -4.43 3.10
N LYS A 71 -1.46 -3.30 3.58
CA LYS A 71 -1.89 -2.16 2.76
C LYS A 71 -1.08 -0.92 3.13
N ALA A 72 -0.90 -0.02 2.18
CA ALA A 72 -0.36 1.30 2.47
C ALA A 72 -1.27 2.05 3.45
N GLY A 73 -0.68 2.67 4.47
CA GLY A 73 -1.33 3.70 5.28
C GLY A 73 -1.08 5.07 4.67
N SER A 74 -0.67 6.06 5.48
CA SER A 74 -0.08 7.30 4.96
C SER A 74 1.35 7.03 4.51
N TYR A 75 1.50 6.64 3.24
CA TYR A 75 2.80 6.41 2.60
C TYR A 75 3.09 7.56 1.64
N GLU A 76 3.86 8.53 2.13
CA GLU A 76 4.10 9.80 1.44
C GLU A 76 5.61 10.07 1.34
N ILE A 77 6.04 10.54 0.15
CA ILE A 77 7.42 10.91 -0.12
C ILE A 77 7.46 12.38 -0.52
N ARG A 78 8.30 13.17 0.17
CA ARG A 78 8.53 14.58 -0.17
C ARG A 78 9.76 14.71 -1.08
N CYS A 79 9.68 15.64 -2.03
CA CYS A 79 10.73 15.96 -3.01
C CYS A 79 11.15 17.43 -2.96
#